data_AF-A0A9Q9BIS3-F1
#
_entry.id   AF-A0A9Q9BIS3-F1
#
_cell.length_a   1.000
_cell.length_b   1.000
_cell.length_c   1.000
_cell.angle_alpha   90.00
_cell.angle_beta   90.00
_cell.angle_gamma   90.00
#
_symmetry.space_group_name_H-M   'P 1'
#
loop_
_entity.id
_entity.type
_entity.pdbx_description
1 polymer ?
#
loop_
_entity_poly.entity_id
_entity_poly.type
_entity_poly.pdbx_seq_one_letter_code
_entity_poly.pdbx_strand_id
1 'polypeptide(L)'
;MRKFIALLLFFISLCLYADTYSGASGSDALIVRAPVWVFLDEAPKLKDDESKAKFTPPKEALLELSAYILSGMTYGLKFSYTPFDKKRNVEEVFELETVFKPSTENIKITDVRVKYPYCYSWAEYGIPESYSGHFKLWTKNAHKTIKGRGKGDRFDELEGVYTAYTEAIKNAVRQYARTFLKNKPKEIRGAVLIKSSPRLFVESGFFKAELELYIQIDEIIKYTVF
;
A
#
# COMPACT_ATOMS: atom_id res chain seq x y z
N MET A 1 -55.04 0.75 -41.49
CA MET A 1 -54.56 0.30 -40.16
C MET A 1 -53.03 0.18 -40.07
N ARG A 2 -52.33 -0.43 -41.04
CA ARG A 2 -50.85 -0.63 -40.99
C ARG A 2 -50.00 0.65 -40.88
N LYS A 3 -50.41 1.75 -41.52
CA LYS A 3 -49.70 3.05 -41.45
C LYS A 3 -49.88 3.78 -40.12
N PHE A 4 -50.99 3.56 -39.42
CA PHE A 4 -51.26 4.15 -38.10
C PHE A 4 -50.44 3.47 -37.00
N ILE A 5 -50.24 2.16 -37.10
CA ILE A 5 -49.41 1.38 -36.17
C ILE A 5 -47.93 1.79 -36.29
N ALA A 6 -47.45 2.05 -37.51
CA ALA A 6 -46.07 2.52 -37.72
C ALA A 6 -45.83 3.92 -37.14
N LEU A 7 -46.82 4.82 -37.23
CA LEU A 7 -46.72 6.17 -36.67
C LEU A 7 -46.75 6.15 -35.12
N LEU A 8 -47.55 5.25 -34.54
CA LEU A 8 -47.62 5.06 -33.09
C LEU A 8 -46.31 4.47 -32.52
N LEU A 9 -45.70 3.51 -33.22
CA LEU A 9 -44.40 2.95 -32.86
C LEU A 9 -43.27 3.99 -32.96
N PHE A 10 -43.33 4.91 -33.92
CA PHE A 10 -42.35 5.99 -34.05
C PHE A 10 -42.44 7.00 -32.90
N PHE A 11 -43.66 7.35 -32.47
CA PHE A 11 -43.86 8.24 -31.31
C PHE A 11 -43.46 7.61 -29.97
N ILE A 12 -43.64 6.30 -29.79
CA ILE A 12 -43.16 5.58 -28.59
C ILE A 12 -41.63 5.64 -28.50
N SER A 13 -40.90 5.63 -29.64
CA SER A 13 -39.44 5.77 -29.62
C SER A 13 -38.95 7.15 -29.17
N LEU A 14 -39.76 8.20 -29.34
CA LEU A 14 -39.45 9.57 -28.91
C LEU A 14 -39.79 9.81 -27.42
N CYS A 15 -40.67 8.99 -26.83
CA CYS A 15 -40.97 9.03 -25.40
C CYS A 15 -40.06 8.12 -24.56
N LEU A 16 -39.26 7.27 -25.21
CA LEU A 16 -38.13 6.60 -24.57
C LEU A 16 -36.96 7.60 -24.47
N TYR A 17 -37.14 8.63 -23.65
CA TYR A 17 -35.99 9.16 -22.93
C TYR A 17 -35.47 8.00 -22.11
N ALA A 18 -34.43 7.35 -22.62
CA ALA A 18 -33.55 6.61 -21.74
C ALA A 18 -33.06 7.64 -20.73
N ASP A 19 -33.60 7.59 -19.51
CA ASP A 19 -32.84 8.00 -18.35
C ASP A 19 -31.61 7.11 -18.38
N THR A 20 -30.58 7.57 -19.10
CA THR A 20 -29.21 7.16 -18.87
C THR A 20 -28.99 7.49 -17.41
N TYR A 21 -29.22 6.48 -16.56
CA TYR A 21 -28.71 6.41 -15.22
C TYR A 21 -27.19 6.29 -15.35
N SER A 22 -26.59 7.39 -15.79
CA SER A 22 -25.18 7.66 -15.58
C SER A 22 -25.07 7.93 -14.09
N GLY A 23 -24.95 6.85 -13.31
CA GLY A 23 -24.53 6.89 -11.92
C GLY A 23 -23.13 7.47 -11.72
N ALA A 24 -22.56 8.15 -12.72
CA ALA A 24 -21.43 9.05 -12.55
C ALA A 24 -21.92 10.38 -11.95
N SER A 25 -22.37 10.32 -10.70
CA SER A 25 -22.29 11.48 -9.82
C SER A 25 -20.81 11.88 -9.73
N GLY A 26 -20.49 13.18 -9.65
CA GLY A 26 -19.13 13.67 -9.42
C GLY A 26 -18.46 13.20 -8.11
N SER A 27 -19.15 12.32 -7.37
CA SER A 27 -18.76 11.65 -6.14
C SER A 27 -18.55 10.13 -6.35
N ASP A 28 -17.91 9.70 -7.43
CA ASP A 28 -17.40 8.32 -7.49
C ASP A 28 -16.44 8.14 -6.31
N ALA A 29 -16.87 7.36 -5.31
CA ALA A 29 -16.07 7.08 -4.14
C ALA A 29 -14.76 6.45 -4.62
N LEU A 30 -13.63 7.12 -4.36
CA LEU A 30 -12.33 6.59 -4.71
C LEU A 30 -12.06 5.38 -3.83
N ILE A 31 -12.24 4.19 -4.38
CA ILE A 31 -11.99 2.93 -3.68
C ILE A 31 -10.57 2.49 -3.99
N VAL A 32 -9.78 2.29 -2.94
CA VAL A 32 -8.48 1.65 -3.01
C VAL A 32 -8.61 0.20 -2.58
N ARG A 33 -8.00 -0.69 -3.36
CA ARG A 33 -8.09 -2.14 -3.16
C ARG A 33 -6.70 -2.78 -3.12
N ALA A 34 -6.46 -3.65 -2.15
CA ALA A 34 -5.21 -4.37 -1.98
C ALA A 34 -5.45 -5.87 -1.77
N PRO A 35 -4.64 -6.75 -2.40
CA PRO A 35 -4.64 -8.16 -2.05
C PRO A 35 -3.93 -8.34 -0.71
N VAL A 36 -4.57 -9.05 0.21
CA VAL A 36 -4.05 -9.33 1.55
C VAL A 36 -4.17 -10.82 1.81
N TRP A 37 -3.17 -11.40 2.46
CA TRP A 37 -3.25 -12.78 2.88
C TRP A 37 -2.46 -12.99 4.17
N VAL A 38 -2.89 -13.98 4.95
CA VAL A 38 -2.24 -14.37 6.21
C VAL A 38 -2.15 -15.89 6.30
N PHE A 39 -1.30 -16.37 7.20
CA PHE A 39 -1.31 -17.79 7.58
C PHE A 39 -2.51 -18.11 8.48
N LEU A 40 -3.04 -19.31 8.32
CA LEU A 40 -4.12 -19.83 9.18
C LEU A 40 -3.59 -20.35 10.51
N ASP A 41 -2.40 -20.94 10.48
CA ASP A 41 -1.73 -21.55 11.61
C ASP A 41 -0.51 -20.73 12.01
N GLU A 42 -0.17 -20.80 13.30
CA GLU A 42 1.05 -20.22 13.86
C GLU A 42 2.29 -20.87 13.26
N ALA A 43 3.34 -20.07 13.05
CA ALA A 43 4.64 -20.58 12.65
C ALA A 43 5.18 -21.55 13.72
N PRO A 44 5.80 -22.67 13.32
CA PRO A 44 6.34 -23.62 14.28
C PRO A 44 7.43 -22.94 15.12
N LYS A 45 7.22 -22.87 16.44
CA LYS A 45 8.16 -22.30 17.41
C LYS A 45 9.22 -23.35 17.75
N LEU A 46 10.50 -22.97 17.66
CA LEU A 46 11.56 -23.74 18.30
C LEU A 46 11.50 -23.49 19.81
N LYS A 47 11.85 -24.51 20.61
CA LYS A 47 11.65 -24.54 22.07
C LYS A 47 12.35 -23.42 22.86
N ASP A 48 13.28 -22.69 22.23
CA ASP A 48 14.13 -21.68 22.88
C ASP A 48 13.85 -20.23 22.44
N ASP A 49 12.82 -19.98 21.61
CA ASP A 49 12.50 -18.63 21.11
C ASP A 49 11.38 -17.96 21.93
N GLU A 50 11.74 -17.41 23.09
CA GLU A 50 10.84 -16.51 23.85
C GLU A 50 10.62 -15.15 23.15
N SER A 51 11.43 -14.82 22.14
CA SER A 51 11.43 -13.51 21.45
C SER A 51 10.56 -13.43 20.19
N LYS A 52 9.85 -14.50 19.81
CA LYS A 52 9.06 -14.50 18.56
C LYS A 52 7.70 -13.84 18.74
N ALA A 53 7.28 -13.15 17.68
CA ALA A 53 6.05 -12.38 17.63
C ALA A 53 4.82 -13.18 18.08
N LYS A 54 3.88 -12.50 18.75
CA LYS A 54 2.64 -13.10 19.23
C LYS A 54 1.78 -13.51 18.04
N PHE A 55 1.29 -14.75 18.05
CA PHE A 55 0.29 -15.19 17.07
C PHE A 55 -1.00 -14.39 17.22
N THR A 56 -1.39 -13.73 16.14
CA THR A 56 -2.64 -12.98 16.03
C THR A 56 -3.65 -13.82 15.26
N PRO A 57 -4.91 -13.95 15.74
CA PRO A 57 -5.95 -14.67 15.03
C PRO A 57 -6.06 -14.22 13.56
N PRO A 58 -6.24 -15.13 12.59
CA PRO A 58 -6.17 -14.79 11.15
C PRO A 58 -7.09 -13.64 10.72
N LYS A 59 -8.28 -13.53 11.33
CA LYS A 59 -9.21 -12.43 11.08
C LYS A 59 -8.64 -11.07 11.50
N GLU A 60 -8.08 -10.99 12.69
CA GLU A 60 -7.49 -9.77 13.23
C GLU A 60 -6.23 -9.41 12.45
N ALA A 61 -5.40 -10.41 12.14
CA ALA A 61 -4.21 -10.25 11.32
C ALA A 61 -4.52 -9.71 9.92
N LEU A 62 -5.57 -10.22 9.27
CA LEU A 62 -6.05 -9.72 7.98
C LEU A 62 -6.45 -8.25 8.07
N LEU A 63 -7.25 -7.87 9.09
CA LEU A 63 -7.72 -6.49 9.25
C LEU A 63 -6.56 -5.54 9.54
N GLU A 64 -5.62 -5.94 10.39
CA GLU A 64 -4.47 -5.13 10.76
C GLU A 64 -3.54 -4.88 9.57
N LEU A 65 -3.19 -5.95 8.84
CA LEU A 65 -2.38 -5.88 7.63
C LEU A 65 -3.09 -5.07 6.54
N SER A 66 -4.41 -5.23 6.40
CA SER A 66 -5.23 -4.44 5.49
C SER A 66 -5.16 -2.95 5.83
N ALA A 67 -5.32 -2.60 7.11
CA ALA A 67 -5.24 -1.20 7.55
C ALA A 67 -3.87 -0.58 7.26
N TYR A 68 -2.79 -1.33 7.47
CA TYR A 68 -1.42 -0.89 7.18
C TYR A 68 -1.20 -0.67 5.67
N ILE A 69 -1.55 -1.65 4.83
CA ILE A 69 -1.35 -1.56 3.38
C ILE A 69 -2.21 -0.44 2.78
N LEU A 70 -3.50 -0.40 3.15
CA LEU A 70 -4.42 0.63 2.65
C LEU A 70 -3.97 2.01 3.09
N SER A 71 -3.49 2.18 4.32
CA SER A 71 -2.88 3.43 4.79
C SER A 71 -1.76 3.92 3.87
N GLY A 72 -0.81 3.04 3.54
CA GLY A 72 0.29 3.37 2.64
C GLY A 72 -0.13 3.64 1.20
N MET A 73 -1.25 3.08 0.75
CA MET A 73 -1.81 3.32 -0.59
C MET A 73 -2.68 4.58 -0.66
N THR A 74 -3.32 5.00 0.44
CA THR A 74 -4.29 6.11 0.44
C THR A 74 -3.69 7.41 0.97
N TYR A 75 -3.07 7.36 2.15
CA TYR A 75 -2.51 8.52 2.86
C TYR A 75 -1.01 8.68 2.63
N GLY A 76 -0.32 7.57 2.33
CA GLY A 76 1.12 7.53 2.18
C GLY A 76 1.83 7.36 3.52
N LEU A 77 3.15 7.24 3.41
CA LEU A 77 4.07 6.94 4.50
C LEU A 77 5.14 8.02 4.52
N LYS A 78 5.41 8.58 5.70
CA LYS A 78 6.56 9.46 5.91
C LYS A 78 7.77 8.62 6.24
N PHE A 79 8.92 9.01 5.71
CA PHE A 79 10.17 8.32 6.01
C PHE A 79 11.27 9.29 6.42
N SER A 80 12.14 8.81 7.30
CA SER A 80 13.48 9.35 7.53
C SER A 80 14.51 8.27 7.22
N TYR A 81 15.52 8.63 6.43
CA TYR A 81 16.58 7.73 6.02
C TYR A 81 17.96 8.32 6.30
N THR A 82 18.72 7.63 7.14
CA THR A 82 20.13 7.88 7.42
C THR A 82 20.96 6.82 6.71
N PRO A 83 21.71 7.16 5.64
CA PRO A 83 22.51 6.20 4.91
C PRO A 83 23.71 5.70 5.72
N PHE A 84 24.07 4.42 5.54
CA PHE A 84 25.30 3.86 6.11
C PHE A 84 26.55 4.64 5.68
N ASP A 85 27.36 5.11 6.62
CA ASP A 85 28.65 5.75 6.34
C ASP A 85 29.79 5.23 7.21
N LYS A 86 30.54 4.25 6.67
CA LYS A 86 31.74 3.68 7.31
C LYS A 86 32.80 4.71 7.67
N LYS A 87 32.99 5.78 6.86
CA LYS A 87 34.04 6.78 7.14
C LYS A 87 33.73 7.61 8.38
N ARG A 88 32.45 7.79 8.67
CA ARG A 88 31.93 8.61 9.77
C ARG A 88 31.38 7.78 10.92
N ASN A 89 31.51 6.46 10.85
CA ASN A 89 30.96 5.50 11.81
C ASN A 89 29.44 5.67 12.05
N VAL A 90 28.68 5.91 10.97
CA VAL A 90 27.22 6.09 11.03
C VAL A 90 26.54 4.82 10.53
N GLU A 91 25.72 4.22 11.39
CA GLU A 91 24.88 3.08 11.05
C GLU A 91 23.72 3.48 10.13
N GLU A 92 23.17 2.50 9.42
CA GLU A 92 22.01 2.74 8.57
C GLU A 92 20.73 2.70 9.40
N VAL A 93 19.99 3.79 9.40
CA VAL A 93 18.70 3.89 10.09
C VAL A 93 17.63 4.28 9.09
N PHE A 94 16.49 3.59 9.15
CA PHE A 94 15.33 3.90 8.33
C PHE A 94 14.08 3.83 9.20
N GLU A 95 13.42 4.96 9.33
CA GLU A 95 12.19 5.11 10.09
C GLU A 95 11.04 5.37 9.12
N LEU A 96 9.90 4.72 9.37
CA LEU A 96 8.74 4.74 8.51
C LEU A 96 7.48 4.90 9.36
N GLU A 97 6.72 5.95 9.09
CA GLU A 97 5.51 6.27 9.84
C GLU A 97 4.32 6.40 8.91
N THR A 98 3.20 5.77 9.30
CA THR A 98 1.93 5.95 8.61
C THR A 98 1.34 7.32 8.92
N VAL A 99 0.97 8.08 7.90
CA VAL A 99 0.34 9.40 8.12
C VAL A 99 -1.00 9.27 8.84
N PHE A 100 -1.79 8.27 8.46
CA PHE A 100 -3.07 7.95 9.08
C PHE A 100 -3.41 6.49 8.87
N LYS A 101 -3.84 5.80 9.93
CA LYS A 101 -4.31 4.41 9.85
C LYS A 101 -5.85 4.41 9.86
N PRO A 102 -6.52 3.89 8.81
CA PRO A 102 -7.97 3.80 8.81
C PRO A 102 -8.46 2.85 9.90
N SER A 103 -9.59 3.18 10.51
CA SER A 103 -10.27 2.26 11.44
C SER A 103 -10.65 0.97 10.70
N THR A 104 -10.53 -0.17 11.39
CA THR A 104 -10.84 -1.50 10.85
C THR A 104 -12.31 -1.61 10.43
N GLU A 105 -13.21 -0.84 11.04
CA GLU A 105 -14.64 -0.78 10.69
C GLU A 105 -14.90 -0.20 9.30
N ASN A 106 -14.00 0.65 8.79
CA ASN A 106 -14.12 1.28 7.48
C ASN A 106 -13.52 0.42 6.37
N ILE A 107 -12.92 -0.72 6.70
CA ILE A 107 -12.28 -1.64 5.75
C ILE A 107 -13.27 -2.74 5.41
N LYS A 108 -13.52 -2.92 4.12
CA LYS A 108 -14.32 -4.02 3.61
C LYS A 108 -13.42 -5.15 3.15
N ILE A 109 -13.62 -6.33 3.72
CA ILE A 109 -12.93 -7.55 3.34
C ILE A 109 -13.82 -8.29 2.34
N THR A 110 -13.35 -8.44 1.10
CA THR A 110 -14.09 -9.04 -0.02
C THR A 110 -13.33 -10.25 -0.57
N ASP A 111 -14.04 -11.16 -1.26
CA ASP A 111 -13.43 -12.29 -1.96
C ASP A 111 -12.51 -13.18 -1.08
N VAL A 112 -12.98 -13.52 0.12
CA VAL A 112 -12.25 -14.40 1.05
C VAL A 112 -12.11 -15.80 0.45
N ARG A 113 -10.87 -16.28 0.33
CA ARG A 113 -10.53 -17.62 -0.18
C ARG A 113 -9.56 -18.30 0.76
N VAL A 114 -10.03 -19.34 1.42
CA VAL A 114 -9.20 -20.17 2.29
C VAL A 114 -8.55 -21.26 1.45
N LYS A 115 -7.22 -21.23 1.36
CA LYS A 115 -6.41 -22.26 0.70
C LYS A 115 -5.22 -22.60 1.59
N TYR A 116 -5.38 -23.64 2.40
CA TYR A 116 -4.37 -24.06 3.36
C TYR A 116 -2.96 -24.07 2.75
N PRO A 117 -1.95 -23.45 3.40
CA PRO A 117 -1.98 -22.86 4.75
C PRO A 117 -2.41 -21.37 4.82
N TYR A 118 -2.93 -20.80 3.74
CA TYR A 118 -3.21 -19.37 3.60
C TYR A 118 -4.71 -19.02 3.63
N CYS A 119 -5.01 -17.83 4.13
CA CYS A 119 -6.28 -17.15 3.90
C CYS A 119 -6.04 -15.93 3.01
N TYR A 120 -6.57 -15.96 1.79
CA TYR A 120 -6.50 -14.83 0.85
C TYR A 120 -7.76 -13.99 0.95
N SER A 121 -7.61 -12.68 0.83
CA SER A 121 -8.73 -11.76 0.70
C SER A 121 -8.33 -10.53 -0.08
N TRP A 122 -9.32 -9.83 -0.58
CA TRP A 122 -9.14 -8.45 -0.97
C TRP A 122 -9.60 -7.53 0.16
N ALA A 123 -8.86 -6.45 0.37
CA ALA A 123 -9.23 -5.39 1.29
C ALA A 123 -9.54 -4.12 0.50
N GLU A 124 -10.67 -3.52 0.80
CA GLU A 124 -11.19 -2.33 0.12
C GLU A 124 -11.41 -1.22 1.14
N TYR A 125 -11.02 0.00 0.75
CA TYR A 125 -11.22 1.19 1.54
C TYR A 125 -11.68 2.33 0.64
N GLY A 126 -12.81 2.95 1.00
CA GLY A 126 -13.29 4.16 0.36
C GLY A 126 -12.56 5.36 0.93
N ILE A 127 -11.82 6.10 0.10
CA ILE A 127 -11.14 7.32 0.52
C ILE A 127 -12.22 8.36 0.88
N PRO A 128 -12.18 8.95 2.10
CA PRO A 128 -13.09 10.03 2.48
C PRO A 128 -12.95 11.22 1.53
N GLU A 129 -14.05 11.91 1.24
CA GLU A 129 -14.03 13.05 0.33
C GLU A 129 -13.05 14.15 0.77
N SER A 130 -12.90 14.35 2.08
CA SER A 130 -11.92 15.30 2.65
C SER A 130 -10.47 15.04 2.25
N TYR A 131 -10.13 13.79 1.90
CA TYR A 131 -8.77 13.39 1.51
C TYR A 131 -8.64 13.08 0.01
N SER A 132 -9.75 13.08 -0.73
CA SER A 132 -9.79 12.73 -2.16
C SER A 132 -8.84 13.60 -2.99
N GLY A 133 -8.76 14.91 -2.67
CA GLY A 133 -7.89 15.87 -3.34
C GLY A 133 -6.40 15.56 -3.17
N HIS A 134 -5.98 15.16 -1.96
CA HIS A 134 -4.58 14.81 -1.69
C HIS A 134 -4.18 13.53 -2.42
N PHE A 135 -5.02 12.50 -2.41
CA PHE A 135 -4.78 11.28 -3.18
C PHE A 135 -4.72 11.55 -4.70
N LYS A 136 -5.63 12.40 -5.22
CA LYS A 136 -5.61 12.84 -6.62
C LYS A 136 -4.33 13.60 -6.95
N LEU A 137 -3.78 14.40 -6.04
CA LEU A 137 -2.53 15.13 -6.24
C LEU A 137 -1.37 14.15 -6.45
N TRP A 138 -1.23 13.15 -5.59
CA TRP A 138 -0.19 12.12 -5.71
C TRP A 138 -0.29 11.30 -7.00
N THR A 139 -1.51 11.02 -7.46
CA THR A 139 -1.73 10.19 -8.65
C THR A 139 -1.67 10.96 -9.97
N LYS A 140 -2.07 12.24 -9.98
CA LYS A 140 -2.04 13.10 -11.17
C LYS A 140 -0.69 13.75 -11.41
N ASN A 141 0.02 14.12 -10.35
CA ASN A 141 1.32 14.76 -10.49
C ASN A 141 2.34 13.75 -11.02
N ALA A 142 3.31 14.24 -11.79
CA ALA A 142 4.41 13.44 -12.33
C ALA A 142 5.44 13.08 -11.24
N HIS A 143 4.99 12.56 -10.09
CA HIS A 143 5.88 12.04 -9.07
C HIS A 143 6.69 10.89 -9.64
N LYS A 144 7.96 10.82 -9.25
CA LYS A 144 8.83 9.75 -9.72
C LYS A 144 8.33 8.41 -9.17
N THR A 145 8.16 7.44 -10.06
CA THR A 145 7.92 6.05 -9.65
C THR A 145 9.25 5.36 -9.36
N ILE A 146 9.34 4.73 -8.19
CA ILE A 146 10.48 3.92 -7.75
C ILE A 146 9.98 2.51 -7.40
N LYS A 147 10.89 1.53 -7.46
CA LYS A 147 10.57 0.13 -7.15
C LYS A 147 11.50 -0.39 -6.07
N GLY A 148 10.96 -1.21 -5.19
CA GLY A 148 11.67 -1.76 -4.03
C GLY A 148 11.38 -3.22 -3.83
N ARG A 149 12.37 -3.93 -3.28
CA ARG A 149 12.23 -5.30 -2.80
C ARG A 149 12.76 -5.39 -1.39
N GLY A 150 12.06 -6.13 -0.54
CA GLY A 150 12.43 -6.31 0.86
C GLY A 150 12.11 -7.71 1.33
N LYS A 151 12.73 -8.09 2.44
CA LYS A 151 12.52 -9.39 3.06
C LYS A 151 12.26 -9.23 4.56
N GLY A 152 11.53 -10.17 5.12
CA GLY A 152 11.34 -10.30 6.56
C GLY A 152 11.22 -11.76 6.95
N ASP A 153 11.56 -12.08 8.18
CA ASP A 153 11.49 -13.46 8.65
C ASP A 153 10.04 -13.93 8.70
N ARG A 154 9.78 -15.15 8.22
CA ARG A 154 8.44 -15.75 8.33
C ARG A 154 8.06 -16.02 9.78
N PHE A 155 9.02 -16.35 10.63
CA PHE A 155 8.76 -16.73 12.01
C PHE A 155 8.34 -15.56 12.90
N ASP A 156 8.48 -14.33 12.41
CA ASP A 156 8.04 -13.10 13.07
C ASP A 156 6.59 -12.72 12.70
N GLU A 157 5.83 -13.64 12.08
CA GLU A 157 4.41 -13.47 11.75
C GLU A 157 4.13 -12.15 11.00
N LEU A 158 3.22 -11.31 11.49
CA LEU A 158 2.90 -10.01 10.90
C LEU A 158 4.07 -9.02 10.94
N GLU A 159 4.91 -9.07 11.98
CA GLU A 159 6.08 -8.20 12.10
C GLU A 159 7.10 -8.51 11.00
N GLY A 160 7.22 -9.78 10.62
CA GLY A 160 7.97 -10.22 9.45
C GLY A 160 7.46 -9.59 8.16
N VAL A 161 6.14 -9.50 7.99
CA VAL A 161 5.53 -8.81 6.85
C VAL A 161 5.88 -7.31 6.90
N TYR A 162 5.66 -6.62 8.02
CA TYR A 162 5.98 -5.19 8.15
C TYR A 162 7.46 -4.90 7.88
N THR A 163 8.35 -5.78 8.34
CA THR A 163 9.77 -5.72 8.05
C THR A 163 10.04 -5.83 6.55
N ALA A 164 9.41 -6.78 5.86
CA ALA A 164 9.56 -6.94 4.41
C ALA A 164 9.11 -5.69 3.63
N TYR A 165 7.98 -5.07 4.01
CA TYR A 165 7.51 -3.82 3.41
C TYR A 165 8.46 -2.66 3.69
N THR A 166 8.90 -2.51 4.95
CA THR A 166 9.81 -1.45 5.38
C THR A 166 11.15 -1.56 4.65
N GLU A 167 11.71 -2.76 4.53
CA GLU A 167 12.91 -3.02 3.75
C GLU A 167 12.73 -2.71 2.26
N ALA A 168 11.58 -3.05 1.69
CA ALA A 168 11.28 -2.76 0.29
C ALA A 168 11.28 -1.25 0.03
N ILE A 169 10.64 -0.47 0.90
CA ILE A 169 10.61 1.00 0.81
C ILE A 169 12.02 1.56 1.02
N LYS A 170 12.73 1.16 2.07
CA LYS A 170 14.13 1.55 2.35
C LYS A 170 15.02 1.33 1.12
N ASN A 171 14.95 0.14 0.53
CA ASN A 171 15.75 -0.21 -0.65
C ASN A 171 15.37 0.63 -1.87
N ALA A 172 14.08 0.92 -2.09
CA ALA A 172 13.63 1.81 -3.17
C ALA A 172 14.17 3.24 -3.00
N VAL A 173 14.00 3.82 -1.80
CA VAL A 173 14.48 5.16 -1.44
C VAL A 173 15.99 5.24 -1.59
N ARG A 174 16.73 4.27 -1.05
CA ARG A 174 18.19 4.19 -1.14
C ARG A 174 18.65 4.17 -2.61
N GLN A 175 18.05 3.31 -3.44
CA GLN A 175 18.42 3.20 -4.85
C GLN A 175 18.14 4.51 -5.58
N TYR A 176 16.98 5.12 -5.34
CA TYR A 176 16.63 6.41 -5.92
C TYR A 176 17.59 7.52 -5.50
N ALA A 177 17.88 7.66 -4.21
CA ALA A 177 18.81 8.65 -3.66
C ALA A 177 20.21 8.57 -4.32
N ARG A 178 20.71 7.35 -4.57
CA ARG A 178 22.00 7.13 -5.23
C ARG A 178 22.08 7.63 -6.67
N THR A 179 20.94 7.79 -7.36
CA THR A 179 20.95 8.24 -8.77
C THR A 179 21.35 9.70 -8.93
N PHE A 180 21.13 10.54 -7.91
CA PHE A 180 21.39 11.99 -8.00
C PHE A 180 22.28 12.52 -6.87
N LEU A 181 22.49 11.78 -5.78
CA LEU A 181 23.40 12.18 -4.70
C LEU A 181 24.82 11.65 -4.91
N LYS A 182 25.75 12.56 -5.18
CA LYS A 182 27.18 12.25 -5.28
C LYS A 182 27.81 11.87 -3.94
N ASN A 183 27.42 12.58 -2.88
CA ASN A 183 27.91 12.38 -1.51
C ASN A 183 26.78 11.87 -0.62
N LYS A 184 27.11 10.99 0.33
CA LYS A 184 26.13 10.50 1.32
C LYS A 184 25.64 11.67 2.18
N PRO A 185 24.33 11.95 2.20
CA PRO A 185 23.76 12.94 3.12
C PRO A 185 23.79 12.40 4.54
N LYS A 186 23.56 13.30 5.50
CA LYS A 186 23.33 12.95 6.90
C LYS A 186 21.95 12.30 7.05
N GLU A 187 20.93 12.87 6.41
CA GLU A 187 19.55 12.40 6.51
C GLU A 187 18.76 12.80 5.27
N ILE A 188 17.81 11.97 4.85
CA ILE A 188 16.82 12.27 3.79
C ILE A 188 15.43 12.11 4.39
N ARG A 189 14.61 13.14 4.26
CA ARG A 189 13.21 13.13 4.71
C ARG A 189 12.27 13.29 3.53
N GLY A 190 11.14 12.60 3.59
CA GLY A 190 10.13 12.71 2.56
C GLY A 190 8.92 11.82 2.82
N ALA A 191 8.14 11.65 1.76
CA ALA A 191 6.97 10.81 1.77
C ALA A 191 6.96 9.86 0.57
N VAL A 192 6.33 8.71 0.75
CA VAL A 192 6.05 7.74 -0.32
C VAL A 192 4.58 7.35 -0.31
N LEU A 193 4.03 7.07 -1.49
CA LEU A 193 2.70 6.51 -1.67
C LEU A 193 2.82 5.19 -2.42
N ILE A 194 2.19 4.12 -1.92
CA ILE A 194 2.15 2.83 -2.62
C ILE A 194 1.26 2.98 -3.86
N LYS A 195 1.86 2.88 -5.05
CA LYS A 195 1.22 3.19 -6.33
C LYS A 195 0.27 2.09 -6.79
N SER A 196 0.67 0.85 -6.62
CA SER A 196 -0.04 -0.33 -7.12
C SER A 196 -0.15 -1.39 -6.03
N SER A 197 -1.04 -2.35 -6.25
CA SER A 197 -1.25 -3.46 -5.32
C SER A 197 0.09 -4.13 -5.00
N PRO A 198 0.51 -4.12 -3.72
CA PRO A 198 1.81 -4.66 -3.35
C PRO A 198 1.84 -6.18 -3.54
N ARG A 199 2.98 -6.70 -3.97
CA ARG A 199 3.15 -8.14 -4.15
C ARG A 199 3.88 -8.72 -2.95
N LEU A 200 3.18 -9.55 -2.19
CA LEU A 200 3.72 -10.29 -1.05
C LEU A 200 3.68 -11.79 -1.33
N PHE A 201 4.80 -12.48 -1.13
CA PHE A 201 4.91 -13.93 -1.28
C PHE A 201 5.96 -14.51 -0.31
N VAL A 202 5.93 -15.83 -0.13
CA VAL A 202 6.91 -16.55 0.70
C VAL A 202 7.92 -17.25 -0.19
N GLU A 203 9.20 -17.09 0.12
CA GLU A 203 10.27 -17.79 -0.57
C GLU A 203 11.42 -18.08 0.39
N SER A 204 11.85 -19.34 0.45
CA SER A 204 12.96 -19.80 1.29
C SER A 204 12.83 -19.44 2.79
N GLY A 205 11.61 -19.49 3.33
CA GLY A 205 11.35 -19.18 4.74
C GLY A 205 11.27 -17.69 5.06
N PHE A 206 11.27 -16.80 4.06
CA PHE A 206 11.12 -15.36 4.24
C PHE A 206 9.85 -14.86 3.58
N PHE A 207 9.23 -13.85 4.17
CA PHE A 207 8.32 -12.96 3.45
C PHE A 207 9.14 -12.10 2.50
N LYS A 208 8.72 -12.02 1.25
CA LYS A 208 9.28 -11.11 0.24
C LYS A 208 8.21 -10.16 -0.25
N ALA A 209 8.49 -8.87 -0.16
CA ALA A 209 7.62 -7.81 -0.64
C ALA A 209 8.26 -7.12 -1.85
N GLU A 210 7.48 -6.94 -2.92
CA GLU A 210 7.82 -6.09 -4.06
C GLU A 210 6.81 -4.94 -4.14
N LEU A 211 7.32 -3.71 -4.16
CA LEU A 211 6.52 -2.50 -4.12
C LEU A 211 6.87 -1.57 -5.27
N GLU A 212 5.86 -0.93 -5.85
CA GLU A 212 6.01 0.26 -6.67
C GLU A 212 5.46 1.47 -5.91
N LEU A 213 6.24 2.52 -5.82
CA LEU A 213 5.96 3.68 -4.99
C LEU A 213 6.07 4.97 -5.82
N TYR A 214 5.22 5.94 -5.53
CA TYR A 214 5.53 7.34 -5.79
C TYR A 214 6.40 7.87 -4.66
N ILE A 215 7.40 8.70 -4.98
CA ILE A 215 8.26 9.35 -4.00
C ILE A 215 8.23 10.86 -4.14
N GLN A 216 8.23 11.52 -2.99
CA GLN A 216 8.51 12.94 -2.84
C GLN A 216 9.58 13.10 -1.77
N ILE A 217 10.65 13.82 -2.08
CA ILE A 217 11.69 14.19 -1.11
C ILE A 217 11.43 15.61 -0.69
N ASP A 218 11.26 15.82 0.61
CA ASP A 218 10.99 17.14 1.18
C ASP A 218 12.29 17.82 1.59
N GLU A 219 13.24 17.09 2.19
CA GLU A 219 14.50 17.65 2.68
C GLU A 219 15.67 16.66 2.55
N ILE A 220 16.85 17.21 2.24
CA ILE A 220 18.13 16.48 2.23
C ILE A 220 19.12 17.22 3.12
N ILE A 221 19.37 16.67 4.30
CA ILE A 221 20.27 17.25 5.30
C ILE A 221 21.69 16.77 5.00
N LYS A 222 22.60 17.69 4.67
CA LYS A 222 24.00 17.39 4.40
C LYS A 222 24.84 17.52 5.67
N TYR A 223 25.99 16.86 5.69
CA TYR A 223 27.00 17.13 6.72
C TYR A 223 27.56 18.55 6.55
N THR A 224 27.65 19.29 7.65
CA THR A 224 28.10 20.68 7.68
C THR A 224 29.61 20.85 7.87
N VAL A 225 30.34 19.77 8.22
CA VAL A 225 31.79 19.83 8.49
C VAL A 225 32.51 18.77 7.65
N PHE A 226 33.54 19.21 6.93
CA PHE A 226 34.37 18.41 6.02
C PHE A 226 35.58 17.82 6.72
#